data_AF-A0AAV2U5T5-F1
#
_entry.id   AF-A0AAV2U5T5-F1
#
_cell.length_a   1.000
_cell.length_b   1.000
_cell.length_c   1.000
_cell.angle_alpha   90.00
_cell.angle_beta   90.00
_cell.angle_gamma   90.00
#
_symmetry.space_group_name_H-M   'P 1'
#
loop_
_entity.id
_entity.type
_entity.pdbx_description
1 polymer ?
#
loop_
_entity_poly.entity_id
_entity_poly.type
_entity_poly.pdbx_seq_one_letter_code
_entity_poly.pdbx_strand_id
1 'polypeptide(L)'
;MSILCKKICELIAGFGWVPVDSADVAKMRLAEKKSVEDKDTQAVAKYLFGNWEANWVGFNHARDFDLYPQPELAPINNFGYPYAEVGGDPLNSFDPKEFKYDYVSKKL
;
A
#
# COMPACT_ATOMS: atom_id res chain seq x y z
N MET A 1 -8.39 7.66 -11.73
CA MET A 1 -7.15 6.84 -11.84
C MET A 1 -6.48 6.89 -10.48
N SER A 2 -6.83 5.98 -9.58
CA SER A 2 -6.60 6.16 -8.14
C SER A 2 -5.66 5.08 -7.63
N ILE A 3 -4.36 5.19 -7.88
CA ILE A 3 -3.38 4.24 -7.31
C ILE A 3 -2.03 4.93 -7.09
N LEU A 4 -1.66 5.13 -5.83
CA LEU A 4 -0.53 4.46 -5.17
C LEU A 4 -0.42 5.02 -3.75
N CYS A 5 -0.72 4.21 -2.75
CA CYS A 5 -0.20 4.45 -1.41
C CYS A 5 0.04 3.09 -0.76
N LYS A 6 1.31 2.63 -0.76
CA LYS A 6 1.74 1.47 0.03
C LYS A 6 1.62 1.71 1.53
N LYS A 7 1.43 2.97 1.92
CA LYS A 7 1.40 3.41 3.30
C LYS A 7 -0.05 3.42 3.76
N ILE A 8 -0.33 2.59 4.76
CA ILE A 8 -1.66 2.45 5.33
C ILE A 8 -1.72 3.38 6.53
N CYS A 9 -2.82 4.11 6.69
CA CYS A 9 -3.14 4.71 7.97
C CYS A 9 -4.09 3.79 8.71
N GLU A 10 -3.87 3.58 10.00
CA GLU A 10 -4.80 2.87 10.86
C GLU A 10 -5.53 3.87 11.75
N LEU A 11 -6.84 3.68 11.94
CA LEU A 11 -7.63 4.53 12.84
C LEU A 11 -7.56 3.96 14.25
N ILE A 12 -6.96 4.71 15.16
CA ILE A 12 -6.91 4.35 16.58
C ILE A 12 -7.93 5.22 17.33
N ALA A 13 -8.83 4.57 18.05
CA ALA A 13 -9.83 5.24 18.88
C ALA A 13 -9.14 6.23 19.85
N GLY A 14 -9.52 7.51 19.78
CA GLY A 14 -8.95 8.57 20.61
C GLY A 14 -7.66 9.22 20.09
N PHE A 15 -6.95 8.62 19.14
CA PHE A 15 -5.71 9.16 18.56
C PHE A 15 -5.82 9.59 17.10
N GLY A 16 -6.88 9.16 16.40
CA GLY A 16 -7.10 9.49 14.99
C GLY A 16 -6.30 8.56 14.07
N TRP A 17 -5.93 9.06 12.90
CA TRP A 17 -5.20 8.29 11.90
C TRP A 17 -3.71 8.25 12.22
N VAL A 18 -3.19 7.05 12.43
CA VAL A 18 -1.77 6.81 12.67
C VAL A 18 -1.14 6.20 11.42
N PRO A 19 -0.05 6.78 10.90
CA PRO A 19 0.68 6.23 9.77
C PRO A 19 1.34 4.91 10.17
N VAL A 20 1.12 3.83 9.42
CA VAL A 20 1.74 2.52 9.67
C VAL A 20 2.35 1.98 8.39
N ASP A 21 3.60 1.50 8.47
CA ASP A 21 4.24 0.78 7.37
C ASP A 21 4.67 -0.63 7.76
N SER A 22 3.72 -1.57 7.74
CA SER A 22 3.98 -2.99 7.95
C SER A 22 4.67 -3.66 6.76
N ALA A 23 4.57 -3.08 5.56
CA ALA A 23 5.15 -3.65 4.35
C ALA A 23 6.68 -3.56 4.39
N ASP A 24 7.25 -2.45 4.83
CA ASP A 24 8.71 -2.31 4.97
C ASP A 24 9.28 -3.17 6.11
N VAL A 25 8.51 -3.37 7.19
CA VAL A 25 8.87 -4.37 8.22
C VAL A 25 8.97 -5.77 7.61
N ALA A 26 7.97 -6.17 6.82
CA ALA A 26 7.95 -7.48 6.17
C ALA A 26 9.08 -7.63 5.14
N LYS A 27 9.37 -6.58 4.36
CA LYS A 27 10.49 -6.57 3.41
C LYS A 27 11.84 -6.74 4.12
N MET A 28 12.11 -5.96 5.16
CA MET A 28 13.36 -6.08 5.94
C MET A 28 13.49 -7.49 6.51
N ARG A 29 12.42 -8.00 7.14
CA ARG A 29 12.39 -9.34 7.71
C ARG A 29 12.73 -10.42 6.68
N LEU A 30 12.14 -10.35 5.48
CA LEU A 30 12.39 -11.31 4.40
C LEU A 30 13.79 -11.16 3.79
N ALA A 31 14.28 -9.93 3.62
CA ALA A 31 15.61 -9.66 3.08
C ALA A 31 16.72 -10.15 4.03
N GLU A 32 16.54 -9.93 5.33
CA GLU A 32 17.50 -10.31 6.37
C GLU A 32 17.26 -11.72 6.92
N LYS A 33 16.23 -12.43 6.43
CA LYS A 33 15.81 -13.78 6.87
C LYS A 33 15.58 -13.87 8.39
N LYS A 34 14.98 -12.83 8.97
CA LYS A 34 14.66 -12.74 10.39
C LYS A 34 13.28 -13.34 10.70
N SER A 35 13.11 -13.76 11.94
CA SER A 35 11.82 -14.11 12.53
C SER A 35 11.00 -12.86 12.85
N VAL A 36 9.73 -13.04 13.16
CA VAL A 36 8.85 -11.94 13.58
C VAL A 36 9.22 -11.50 14.99
N GLU A 37 9.68 -12.43 15.81
CA GLU A 37 10.03 -12.25 17.22
C GLU A 37 11.42 -11.62 17.43
N ASP A 38 12.22 -11.50 16.37
CA ASP A 38 13.54 -10.88 16.44
C ASP A 38 13.46 -9.43 16.92
N LYS A 39 14.40 -9.08 17.81
CA LYS A 39 14.47 -7.74 18.42
C LYS A 39 14.54 -6.62 17.39
N ASP A 40 15.27 -6.86 16.29
CA ASP A 40 15.42 -5.88 15.22
C ASP A 40 14.11 -5.71 14.43
N THR A 41 13.41 -6.82 14.14
CA THR A 41 12.09 -6.78 13.48
C THR A 41 11.09 -6.01 14.34
N GLN A 42 11.08 -6.26 15.65
CA GLN A 42 10.22 -5.56 16.60
C GLN A 42 10.58 -4.08 16.75
N ALA A 43 11.87 -3.73 16.73
CA ALA A 43 12.33 -2.35 16.78
C ALA A 43 11.88 -1.57 15.54
N VAL A 44 12.02 -2.15 14.35
CA VAL A 44 11.58 -1.55 13.09
C VAL A 44 10.05 -1.45 13.03
N ALA A 45 9.32 -2.47 13.47
CA ALA A 45 7.86 -2.43 13.56
C ALA A 45 7.37 -1.30 14.47
N LYS A 46 8.01 -1.12 15.63
CA LYS A 46 7.68 -0.04 16.56
C LYS A 46 8.02 1.34 15.99
N TYR A 47 9.11 1.46 15.23
CA TYR A 47 9.48 2.72 14.61
C TYR A 47 8.52 3.12 13.47
N LEU A 48 8.17 2.17 12.60
CA LEU A 48 7.27 2.38 11.45
C LEU A 48 5.79 2.46 11.85
N PHE A 49 5.46 2.23 13.12
CA PHE A 49 4.16 2.54 13.70
C PHE A 49 4.17 4.00 14.20
N GLY A 50 3.61 4.89 13.40
CA GLY A 50 3.60 6.33 13.63
C GLY A 50 4.62 7.12 12.80
N ASN A 51 5.46 6.45 12.00
CA ASN A 51 6.39 7.12 11.08
C ASN A 51 6.31 6.58 9.67
N TRP A 52 6.48 7.49 8.72
CA TRP A 52 6.73 7.20 7.33
C TRP A 52 8.07 7.80 6.92
N GLU A 53 8.78 7.14 6.01
CA GLU A 53 9.96 7.70 5.39
C GLU A 53 9.57 8.97 4.61
N ALA A 54 10.40 10.00 4.54
CA ALA A 54 10.01 11.30 3.97
C ALA A 54 9.98 11.35 2.42
N ASN A 55 10.10 10.20 1.75
CA ASN A 55 10.32 10.10 0.31
C ASN A 55 9.05 9.83 -0.51
N TRP A 56 7.87 10.02 0.08
CA TRP A 56 6.59 9.64 -0.52
C TRP A 56 5.74 10.84 -0.90
N VAL A 57 5.04 10.72 -2.03
CA VAL A 57 4.05 11.70 -2.49
C VAL A 57 2.69 11.01 -2.51
N GLY A 58 1.74 11.55 -1.75
CA GLY A 58 0.35 11.12 -1.79
C GLY A 58 -0.38 11.79 -2.94
N PHE A 59 -0.94 11.01 -3.87
CA PHE A 59 -1.74 11.56 -4.97
C PHE A 59 -3.20 11.73 -4.58
N ASN A 60 -3.78 10.80 -3.84
CA ASN A 60 -5.19 10.78 -3.46
C ASN A 60 -5.38 10.10 -2.10
N HIS A 61 -6.44 10.46 -1.38
CA HIS A 61 -6.91 9.76 -0.18
C HIS A 61 -8.44 9.65 -0.22
N ALA A 62 -8.99 8.51 0.18
CA ALA A 62 -10.43 8.29 0.29
C ALA A 62 -10.71 7.11 1.23
N ARG A 63 -11.92 7.04 1.78
CA ARG A 63 -12.39 5.98 2.69
C ARG A 63 -13.86 5.69 2.39
N ASP A 64 -14.27 4.44 2.49
CA ASP A 64 -15.67 3.99 2.38
C ASP A 64 -16.36 4.49 1.11
N PHE A 65 -15.70 4.33 -0.04
CA PHE A 65 -16.20 4.75 -1.34
C PHE A 65 -16.22 3.59 -2.32
N ASP A 66 -17.25 3.60 -3.16
CA ASP A 66 -17.34 2.70 -4.30
C ASP A 66 -16.50 3.23 -5.46
N LEU A 67 -15.75 2.34 -6.09
CA LEU A 67 -15.03 2.66 -7.32
C LEU A 67 -16.02 2.74 -8.48
N TYR A 68 -15.80 3.71 -9.36
CA TYR A 68 -16.52 3.81 -10.62
C TYR A 68 -15.52 3.84 -11.78
N PRO A 69 -15.61 2.91 -12.76
CA PRO A 69 -16.53 1.77 -12.80
C PRO A 69 -16.32 0.77 -11.65
N GLN A 70 -17.34 -0.04 -11.36
CA GLN A 70 -17.26 -1.08 -10.33
C GLN A 70 -16.25 -2.15 -10.76
N PRO A 71 -15.24 -2.46 -9.93
CA PRO A 71 -14.25 -3.47 -10.25
C PRO A 71 -14.88 -4.86 -10.21
N GLU A 72 -14.39 -5.78 -11.04
CA GLU A 72 -14.81 -7.19 -10.95
C GLU A 72 -14.41 -7.80 -9.59
N LEU A 73 -13.29 -7.34 -9.03
CA LEU A 73 -12.74 -7.80 -7.76
C LEU A 73 -13.27 -6.97 -6.58
N ALA A 74 -14.60 -6.90 -6.40
CA ALA A 74 -15.23 -6.18 -5.29
C ALA A 74 -15.53 -7.09 -4.07
N PRO A 75 -15.36 -6.61 -2.82
CA PRO A 75 -14.88 -5.29 -2.42
C PRO A 75 -13.35 -5.19 -2.34
N ILE A 76 -12.78 -4.09 -2.85
CA ILE A 76 -11.34 -3.77 -2.70
C ILE A 76 -11.14 -2.97 -1.42
N ASN A 77 -10.64 -3.62 -0.38
CA ASN A 77 -10.47 -2.98 0.93
C ASN A 77 -9.23 -2.05 0.99
N ASN A 78 -8.18 -2.32 0.22
CA ASN A 78 -6.99 -1.48 0.17
C ASN A 78 -6.24 -1.59 -1.17
N PHE A 79 -5.38 -0.61 -1.43
CA PHE A 79 -4.50 -0.57 -2.61
C PHE A 79 -3.03 -0.76 -2.22
N GLY A 80 -2.73 -1.82 -1.45
CA GLY A 80 -1.34 -2.18 -1.14
C GLY A 80 -0.52 -2.57 -2.38
N TYR A 81 -1.22 -3.04 -3.41
CA TYR A 81 -0.72 -3.31 -4.76
C TYR A 81 -1.61 -2.59 -5.78
N PRO A 82 -1.06 -2.23 -6.95
CA PRO A 82 -1.86 -1.61 -8.00
C PRO A 82 -2.91 -2.59 -8.53
N TYR A 83 -4.14 -2.13 -8.65
CA TYR A 83 -5.23 -2.87 -9.28
C TYR A 83 -5.37 -2.44 -10.75
N ALA A 84 -5.50 -3.39 -11.66
CA ALA A 84 -5.85 -3.11 -13.04
C ALA A 84 -6.70 -4.26 -13.61
N GLU A 85 -7.62 -3.92 -14.49
CA GLU A 85 -8.50 -4.86 -15.18
C GLU A 85 -8.57 -4.51 -16.67
N VAL A 86 -8.69 -5.51 -17.52
CA VAL A 86 -8.86 -5.35 -18.96
C VAL A 86 -10.07 -6.15 -19.39
N GLY A 87 -11.14 -5.48 -19.84
CA GLY A 87 -12.35 -6.16 -20.30
C GLY A 87 -13.09 -6.96 -19.22
N GLY A 88 -12.90 -6.63 -17.93
CA GLY A 88 -13.47 -7.38 -16.81
C GLY A 88 -12.54 -8.43 -16.22
N ASP A 89 -11.37 -8.70 -16.83
CA ASP A 89 -10.38 -9.64 -16.29
C ASP A 89 -9.35 -8.90 -15.42
N PRO A 90 -9.28 -9.18 -14.10
CA PRO A 90 -8.28 -8.59 -13.23
C PRO A 90 -6.87 -9.10 -13.56
N LEU A 91 -5.91 -8.18 -13.63
CA LEU A 91 -4.50 -8.52 -13.86
C LEU A 91 -3.82 -8.92 -12.55
N ASN A 92 -2.85 -9.84 -12.63
CA ASN A 92 -2.09 -10.29 -11.48
C ASN A 92 -1.04 -9.27 -11.03
N SER A 93 -1.35 -8.50 -9.98
CA SER A 93 -0.46 -7.48 -9.40
C SER A 93 0.79 -8.04 -8.69
N PHE A 94 0.89 -9.36 -8.49
CA PHE A 94 2.06 -10.01 -7.89
C PHE A 94 3.10 -10.45 -8.93
N ASP A 95 2.78 -10.42 -10.22
CA ASP A 95 3.72 -10.72 -11.30
C ASP A 95 4.26 -9.41 -11.92
N PRO A 96 5.44 -8.92 -11.52
CA PRO A 96 5.99 -7.67 -12.04
C PRO A 96 6.45 -7.77 -13.50
N LYS A 97 6.57 -8.97 -14.09
CA LYS A 97 6.95 -9.10 -15.50
C LYS A 97 5.78 -8.78 -16.42
N GLU A 98 4.60 -9.24 -16.01
CA GLU A 98 3.34 -9.07 -16.74
C GLU A 98 2.64 -7.76 -16.35
N PHE A 99 2.69 -7.37 -15.07
CA PHE A 99 2.07 -6.14 -14.57
C PHE A 99 3.06 -4.97 -14.59
N LYS A 100 3.05 -4.21 -15.69
CA LYS A 100 3.88 -3.00 -15.88
C LYS A 100 3.02 -1.77 -16.13
N TYR A 101 3.41 -0.65 -15.53
CA TYR A 101 2.76 0.65 -15.70
C TYR A 101 3.80 1.77 -15.66
N ASP A 102 3.46 2.90 -16.27
CA ASP A 102 4.26 4.12 -16.24
C ASP A 102 3.38 5.32 -15.85
N TYR A 103 3.94 6.24 -15.07
CA TYR A 103 3.27 7.45 -14.60
C TYR A 103 4.03 8.68 -15.08
N VAL A 104 3.41 9.42 -16.00
CA VAL A 104 3.99 10.66 -16.53
C VAL A 104 3.15 11.84 -16.06
N SER A 105 3.77 12.78 -15.35
CA SER A 105 3.16 14.09 -15.11
C SER A 105 3.47 15.02 -16.28
N LYS A 106 2.47 15.73 -16.79
CA LYS A 106 2.67 16.79 -17.79
C LYS A 106 2.17 18.11 -17.18
N LYS A 107 2.88 19.19 -17.46
CA LYS A 107 2.43 20.54 -17.12
C LYS A 107 1.16 20.82 -17.94
N LEU A 108 0.10 21.28 -17.27
CA LEU A 108 -1.15 21.71 -17.90
C LEU A 108 -0.91 22.92 -18.80
#